data_AF-A0AAV6GRP7-F1
#
_entry.id   AF-A0AAV6GRP7-F1
#
_cell.length_a   1.000
_cell.length_b   1.000
_cell.length_c   1.000
_cell.angle_alpha   90.00
_cell.angle_beta   90.00
_cell.angle_gamma   90.00
#
_symmetry.space_group_name_H-M   'P 1'
#
loop_
_entity.id
_entity.type
_entity.pdbx_description
1 polymer ?
#
loop_
_entity_poly.entity_id
_entity_poly.type
_entity_poly.pdbx_seq_one_letter_code
_entity_poly.pdbx_strand_id
1 'polypeptide(L)'
;MPESTQEFPDISYDSYRNKGNLLGHYTQSTNFYSPISDFCTEDNIPECILYLNQEAASLGFPAVQPDPEGGDGGLDVDVVSLLNSMYALLERHHRVLRALDQLEAERLRSVGDMQRQQLSQGRLKDQLEITKRENARLQEEKGSCS
;
A
#
# COMPACT_ATOMS: atom_id res chain seq x y z
N MET A 1 13.08 11.31 49.49
CA MET A 1 13.64 12.05 48.33
C MET A 1 13.00 11.46 47.07
N PRO A 2 12.60 12.30 46.10
CA PRO A 2 11.29 12.18 45.46
C PRO A 2 11.20 11.06 44.42
N GLU A 3 10.07 10.35 44.44
CA GLU A 3 9.60 9.47 43.37
C GLU A 3 9.43 10.27 42.09
N SER A 4 10.16 9.89 41.04
CA SER A 4 9.95 10.42 39.70
C SER A 4 8.83 9.62 39.03
N THR A 5 7.60 10.11 39.18
CA THR A 5 6.44 9.65 38.40
C THR A 5 6.66 10.05 36.95
N GLN A 6 7.27 9.17 36.18
CA GLN A 6 7.35 9.33 34.73
C GLN A 6 6.01 8.90 34.15
N GLU A 7 5.09 9.85 34.04
CA GLU A 7 3.84 9.68 33.31
C GLU A 7 4.18 9.45 31.83
N PHE A 8 4.04 8.20 31.39
CA PHE A 8 4.09 7.86 29.97
C PHE A 8 2.71 8.19 29.39
N PRO A 9 2.63 9.03 28.35
CA PRO A 9 1.35 9.40 27.77
C PRO A 9 0.65 8.15 27.23
N ASP A 10 -0.62 7.96 27.62
CA ASP A 10 -1.51 6.94 27.06
C ASP A 10 -1.65 7.19 25.56
N ILE A 11 -0.83 6.50 24.77
CA ILE A 11 -0.98 6.46 23.32
C ILE A 11 -2.25 5.67 23.06
N SER A 12 -3.32 6.41 22.75
CA SER A 12 -4.64 5.89 22.38
C SER A 12 -4.52 4.69 21.44
N TYR A 13 -4.98 3.54 21.93
CA TYR A 13 -4.97 2.25 21.24
C TYR A 13 -5.81 2.26 19.95
N ASP A 14 -6.63 3.29 19.74
CA ASP A 14 -7.51 3.47 18.58
C ASP A 14 -6.80 4.04 17.34
N SER A 15 -5.54 4.48 17.43
CA SER A 15 -4.83 5.13 16.31
C SER A 15 -4.62 4.21 15.08
N TYR A 16 -4.63 2.89 15.27
CA TYR A 16 -4.41 1.93 14.17
C TYR A 16 -5.70 1.46 13.50
N ARG A 17 -6.87 1.89 13.99
CA ARG A 17 -8.16 1.30 13.61
C ARG A 17 -8.68 1.75 12.24
N ASN A 18 -8.11 2.75 11.59
CA ASN A 18 -8.71 3.26 10.36
C ASN A 18 -7.71 3.71 9.31
N LYS A 19 -7.21 2.77 8.50
CA LYS A 19 -6.87 2.97 7.08
C LYS A 19 -7.26 1.71 6.32
N GLY A 20 -8.47 1.76 5.75
CA GLY A 20 -9.07 0.71 4.93
C GLY A 20 -8.32 0.49 3.61
N ASN A 21 -8.59 -0.68 3.02
CA ASN A 21 -8.14 -1.21 1.73
C ASN A 21 -7.38 -0.23 0.82
N LEU A 22 -6.04 -0.26 0.89
CA LEU A 22 -5.17 0.36 -0.11
C LEU A 22 -5.43 -0.23 -1.52
N LEU A 23 -5.78 -1.53 -1.58
CA LEU A 23 -6.15 -2.23 -2.82
C LEU A 23 -7.42 -1.65 -3.46
N GLY A 24 -8.36 -1.20 -2.63
CA GLY A 24 -9.60 -0.56 -3.07
C GLY A 24 -9.30 0.75 -3.79
N HIS A 25 -8.37 1.57 -3.29
CA HIS A 25 -8.06 2.86 -3.92
C HIS A 25 -7.25 2.75 -5.22
N TYR A 26 -6.40 1.73 -5.37
CA TYR A 26 -5.63 1.51 -6.61
C TYR A 26 -6.51 0.93 -7.73
N THR A 27 -7.52 0.13 -7.38
CA THR A 27 -8.47 -0.48 -8.34
C THR A 27 -9.74 0.35 -8.55
N GLN A 28 -10.11 1.27 -7.66
CA GLN A 28 -11.33 2.10 -7.76
C GLN A 28 -11.29 3.11 -8.91
N SER A 29 -10.12 3.31 -9.54
CA SER A 29 -10.03 4.08 -10.79
C SER A 29 -10.44 3.29 -12.03
N THR A 30 -10.65 1.97 -11.94
CA THR A 30 -11.14 1.16 -13.06
C THR A 30 -12.67 1.16 -13.11
N ASN A 31 -13.28 2.34 -13.12
CA ASN A 31 -14.69 2.49 -13.39
C ASN A 31 -14.91 2.35 -14.90
N PHE A 32 -14.77 1.14 -15.43
CA PHE A 32 -14.95 0.80 -16.86
C PHE A 32 -16.37 1.09 -17.41
N TYR A 33 -17.28 1.58 -16.56
CA TYR A 33 -18.68 1.86 -16.89
C TYR A 33 -19.02 3.36 -16.97
N SER A 34 -18.05 4.26 -16.78
CA SER A 34 -18.24 5.65 -17.20
C SER A 34 -18.08 5.72 -18.72
N PRO A 35 -18.90 6.48 -19.47
CA PRO A 35 -18.62 6.72 -20.88
C PRO A 35 -17.28 7.44 -20.94
N ILE A 36 -16.22 6.70 -21.30
CA ILE A 36 -14.91 7.24 -21.56
C ILE A 36 -15.14 8.22 -22.71
N SER A 37 -14.98 9.53 -22.48
CA SER A 37 -14.84 10.45 -23.59
C SER A 37 -13.66 9.95 -24.41
N ASP A 38 -13.84 9.75 -25.71
CA ASP A 38 -12.81 9.16 -26.55
C ASP A 38 -11.49 9.91 -26.37
N PHE A 39 -10.46 9.20 -25.88
CA PHE A 39 -9.12 9.76 -25.69
C PHE A 39 -8.52 10.20 -27.03
N CYS A 40 -8.81 9.45 -28.09
CA CYS A 40 -8.35 9.67 -29.45
C CYS A 40 -9.55 9.80 -30.40
N THR A 41 -9.55 10.85 -31.22
CA THR A 41 -10.48 11.11 -32.31
C THR A 41 -9.68 11.29 -33.61
N GLU A 42 -10.34 11.35 -34.76
CA GLU A 42 -9.67 11.55 -36.06
C GLU A 42 -8.85 12.86 -36.11
N ASP A 43 -9.24 13.86 -35.32
CA ASP A 43 -8.61 15.18 -35.29
C ASP A 43 -7.34 15.26 -34.45
N ASN A 44 -7.08 14.31 -33.55
CA ASN A 44 -6.00 14.39 -32.55
C ASN A 44 -5.03 13.20 -32.55
N ILE A 45 -5.06 12.36 -33.59
CA ILE A 45 -4.22 11.16 -33.71
C ILE A 45 -2.73 11.49 -33.49
N PRO A 46 -2.14 12.54 -34.11
CA PRO A 46 -0.72 12.85 -33.91
C PRO A 46 -0.38 13.18 -32.45
N GLU A 47 -1.21 13.97 -31.78
CA GLU A 47 -1.05 14.36 -30.38
C GLU A 47 -1.20 13.16 -29.44
N CYS A 48 -2.17 12.28 -29.71
CA CYS A 48 -2.37 11.05 -28.96
C CYS A 48 -1.18 10.10 -29.08
N ILE A 49 -0.61 9.93 -30.27
CA ILE A 49 0.60 9.12 -30.48
C ILE A 49 1.79 9.71 -29.72
N LEU A 50 1.99 11.03 -29.79
CA LEU A 50 3.07 11.70 -29.05
C LEU A 50 2.93 11.48 -27.54
N TYR A 51 1.73 11.67 -27.00
CA TYR A 51 1.44 11.47 -25.59
C TYR A 51 1.67 10.02 -25.16
N LEU A 52 1.13 9.05 -25.92
CA LEU A 52 1.31 7.63 -25.61
C LEU A 52 2.77 7.22 -25.66
N ASN A 53 3.55 7.76 -26.60
CA ASN A 53 4.99 7.50 -26.67
C ASN A 53 5.76 8.08 -25.49
N GLN A 54 5.39 9.27 -25.04
CA GLN A 54 6.00 9.87 -23.85
C GLN A 54 5.69 9.06 -22.59
N GLU A 55 4.44 8.60 -22.44
CA GLU A 55 4.02 7.79 -21.31
C GLU A 55 4.62 6.38 -21.35
N ALA A 56 4.66 5.76 -22.53
CA ALA A 56 5.34 4.49 -22.76
C ALA A 56 6.82 4.59 -22.38
N ALA A 57 7.51 5.65 -22.80
CA ALA A 57 8.91 5.90 -22.46
C ALA A 57 9.13 6.13 -20.96
N SER A 58 8.22 6.84 -20.27
CA SER A 58 8.28 7.03 -18.81
C SER A 58 8.19 5.70 -18.06
N LEU A 59 7.44 4.75 -18.63
CA LEU A 59 7.32 3.39 -18.15
C LEU A 59 8.45 2.47 -18.67
N GLY A 60 9.35 2.94 -19.53
CA GLY A 60 10.47 2.16 -20.08
C GLY A 60 10.10 1.24 -21.25
N PHE A 61 8.96 1.49 -21.91
CA PHE A 61 8.57 0.83 -23.15
C PHE A 61 9.12 1.58 -24.37
N PRO A 62 9.40 0.88 -25.48
CA PRO A 62 9.80 1.51 -26.72
C PRO A 62 8.67 2.38 -27.30
N ALA A 63 9.04 3.48 -27.97
CA ALA A 63 8.09 4.35 -28.65
C ALA A 63 7.52 3.65 -29.90
N VAL A 64 6.22 3.83 -30.12
CA VAL A 64 5.50 3.43 -31.33
C VAL A 64 5.70 4.53 -32.37
N GLN A 65 6.59 4.30 -33.33
CA GLN A 65 6.81 5.25 -34.42
C GLN A 65 5.83 4.97 -35.56
N PRO A 66 5.14 5.99 -36.10
CA PRO A 66 4.42 5.83 -37.36
C PRO A 66 5.44 5.61 -38.49
N ASP A 67 5.13 4.70 -39.41
CA ASP A 67 6.00 4.42 -40.56
C ASP A 67 6.05 5.64 -41.50
N PRO A 68 7.22 6.27 -41.68
CA PRO A 68 7.36 7.40 -42.58
C PRO A 68 7.27 7.01 -44.07
N GLU A 69 7.34 5.72 -44.42
CA GLU A 69 7.29 5.23 -45.81
C GLU A 69 5.90 4.71 -46.24
N GLY A 70 4.90 4.78 -45.36
CA GLY A 70 3.51 4.47 -45.67
C GLY A 70 2.95 5.45 -46.72
N GLY A 71 2.88 4.99 -47.98
CA GLY A 71 2.33 5.78 -49.07
C GLY A 71 0.89 6.22 -48.83
N ASP A 72 0.62 7.49 -49.15
CA ASP A 72 -0.67 8.20 -49.09
C ASP A 72 -1.21 8.51 -47.68
N GLY A 73 -0.52 9.40 -46.95
CA GLY A 73 -1.10 10.21 -45.86
C GLY A 73 -1.58 9.46 -44.61
N GLY A 74 -1.45 8.13 -44.57
CA GLY A 74 -1.86 7.29 -43.45
C GLY A 74 -0.72 7.11 -42.46
N LEU A 75 -0.99 7.42 -41.19
CA LEU A 75 -0.18 6.99 -40.05
C LEU A 75 -0.24 5.45 -39.94
N ASP A 76 0.55 4.73 -40.74
CA ASP A 76 0.66 3.29 -40.59
C ASP A 76 1.51 3.01 -39.35
N VAL A 77 0.84 2.79 -38.23
CA VAL A 77 1.46 2.41 -36.97
C VAL A 77 1.77 0.92 -37.05
N ASP A 78 3.01 0.51 -36.75
CA ASP A 78 3.35 -0.91 -36.65
C ASP A 78 2.49 -1.60 -35.57
N VAL A 79 1.42 -2.24 -36.04
CA VAL A 79 0.42 -2.92 -35.22
C VAL A 79 1.08 -4.00 -34.35
N VAL A 80 2.14 -4.64 -34.84
CA VAL A 80 2.85 -5.68 -34.09
C VAL A 80 3.58 -5.06 -32.90
N SER A 81 4.31 -3.95 -33.10
CA SER A 81 4.97 -3.21 -32.02
C SER A 81 3.96 -2.67 -30.99
N LEU A 82 2.80 -2.19 -31.45
CA LEU A 82 1.72 -1.72 -30.57
C LEU A 82 1.17 -2.86 -29.71
N LEU A 83 0.83 -4.00 -30.32
CA LEU A 83 0.28 -5.16 -29.60
C LEU A 83 1.28 -5.74 -28.59
N ASN A 84 2.56 -5.81 -28.94
CA ASN A 84 3.60 -6.27 -28.01
C ASN A 84 3.78 -5.31 -26.83
N SER A 85 3.72 -4.00 -27.09
CA SER A 85 3.81 -2.97 -26.04
C SER A 85 2.60 -3.04 -25.10
N MET A 86 1.39 -3.21 -25.64
CA MET A 86 0.18 -3.44 -24.85
C MET A 86 0.27 -4.72 -24.01
N TYR A 87 0.75 -5.82 -24.60
CA TYR A 87 0.94 -7.08 -23.88
C TYR A 87 1.90 -6.90 -22.69
N ALA A 88 3.03 -6.25 -22.91
CA ALA A 88 4.02 -6.00 -21.86
C ALA A 88 3.48 -5.07 -20.76
N LEU A 89 2.64 -4.07 -21.11
CA LEU A 89 1.94 -3.22 -20.16
C LEU A 89 0.95 -4.02 -19.30
N LEU A 90 0.15 -4.89 -19.91
CA LEU A 90 -0.79 -5.77 -19.20
C LEU A 90 -0.06 -6.74 -18.27
N GLU A 91 1.04 -7.32 -18.73
CA GLU A 91 1.84 -8.23 -17.90
C GLU A 91 2.42 -7.50 -16.68
N ARG A 92 2.93 -6.29 -16.87
CA ARG A 92 3.42 -5.44 -15.79
C ARG A 92 2.30 -5.08 -14.82
N HIS A 93 1.12 -4.69 -15.32
CA HIS A 93 -0.04 -4.37 -14.49
C HIS A 93 -0.43 -5.56 -13.61
N HIS A 94 -0.52 -6.76 -14.19
CA HIS A 94 -0.79 -7.98 -13.41
C HIS A 94 0.29 -8.29 -12.38
N ARG A 95 1.58 -8.03 -12.67
CA ARG A 95 2.66 -8.16 -11.68
C ARG A 95 2.50 -7.19 -10.51
N VAL A 96 2.15 -5.93 -10.80
CA VAL A 96 1.89 -4.91 -9.77
C VAL A 96 0.72 -5.33 -8.89
N LEU A 97 -0.40 -5.77 -9.47
CA LEU A 97 -1.56 -6.25 -8.71
C LEU A 97 -1.19 -7.40 -7.76
N ARG A 98 -0.46 -8.41 -8.26
CA ARG A 98 0.01 -9.52 -7.41
C ARG A 98 0.92 -9.05 -6.26
N ALA A 99 1.81 -8.09 -6.52
CA ALA A 99 2.67 -7.54 -5.48
C ALA A 99 1.87 -6.75 -4.44
N LEU A 100 0.84 -6.01 -4.86
CA LEU A 100 -0.07 -5.30 -3.96
C LEU A 100 -0.84 -6.27 -3.06
N ASP A 101 -1.37 -7.37 -3.62
CA ASP A 101 -2.06 -8.40 -2.82
C ASP A 101 -1.13 -9.02 -1.77
N GLN A 102 0.13 -9.28 -2.14
CA GLN A 102 1.15 -9.81 -1.22
C GLN A 102 1.45 -8.82 -0.08
N LEU A 103 1.63 -7.55 -0.41
CA LEU A 103 1.87 -6.48 0.57
C LEU A 103 0.68 -6.29 1.52
N GLU A 104 -0.55 -6.39 1.01
CA GLU A 104 -1.75 -6.34 1.85
C GLU A 104 -1.81 -7.52 2.82
N ALA A 105 -1.49 -8.72 2.35
CA ALA A 105 -1.44 -9.91 3.20
C ALA A 105 -0.32 -9.80 4.26
N GLU A 106 0.86 -9.30 3.90
CA GLU A 106 1.96 -9.02 4.83
C GLU A 106 1.57 -7.98 5.88
N ARG A 107 0.92 -6.90 5.45
CA ARG A 107 0.42 -5.85 6.35
C ARG A 107 -0.59 -6.41 7.34
N LEU A 108 -1.53 -7.24 6.89
CA LEU A 108 -2.52 -7.85 7.78
C LEU A 108 -1.87 -8.78 8.81
N ARG A 109 -0.88 -9.58 8.39
CA ARG A 109 -0.08 -10.41 9.31
C ARG A 109 0.64 -9.54 10.35
N SER A 110 1.35 -8.50 9.89
CA SER A 110 2.09 -7.59 10.77
C SER A 110 1.19 -6.92 11.82
N VAL A 111 0.01 -6.44 11.41
CA VAL A 111 -0.97 -5.85 12.34
C VAL A 111 -1.44 -6.89 13.37
N GLY A 112 -1.75 -8.11 12.93
CA GLY A 112 -2.14 -9.19 13.84
C GLY A 112 -1.04 -9.57 14.82
N ASP A 113 0.22 -9.62 14.38
CA ASP A 113 1.39 -9.92 15.20
C ASP A 113 1.60 -8.85 16.27
N MET A 114 1.51 -7.57 15.87
CA MET A 114 1.59 -6.43 16.77
C MET A 114 0.48 -6.49 17.84
N GLN A 115 -0.77 -6.80 17.45
CA GLN A 115 -1.87 -6.94 18.40
C GLN A 115 -1.61 -8.05 19.42
N ARG A 116 -1.09 -9.21 18.98
CA ARG A 116 -0.73 -10.31 19.90
C ARG A 116 0.37 -9.91 20.88
N GLN A 117 1.38 -9.18 20.40
CA GLN A 117 2.45 -8.67 21.26
C GLN A 117 1.93 -7.68 22.30
N GLN A 118 1.07 -6.74 21.90
CA GLN A 118 0.52 -5.76 22.84
C GLN A 118 -0.37 -6.43 23.91
N LEU A 119 -1.19 -7.42 23.55
CA LEU A 119 -1.98 -8.20 24.51
C LEU A 119 -1.08 -8.96 25.51
N SER A 120 -0.01 -9.58 25.02
CA SER A 120 0.98 -10.24 25.87
C SER A 120 1.65 -9.25 26.83
N GLN A 121 2.06 -8.09 26.31
CA GLN A 121 2.67 -7.03 27.10
C GLN A 121 1.73 -6.54 28.21
N GLY A 122 0.44 -6.33 27.93
CA GLY A 122 -0.56 -5.97 28.92
C GLY A 122 -0.64 -7.01 30.05
N ARG A 123 -0.82 -8.28 29.69
CA ARG A 123 -0.88 -9.38 30.68
C ARG A 123 0.39 -9.49 31.54
N LEU A 124 1.56 -9.21 30.97
CA LEU A 124 2.82 -9.22 31.71
C LEU A 124 2.93 -8.02 32.67
N LYS A 125 2.45 -6.84 32.27
CA LYS A 125 2.37 -5.66 33.15
C LYS A 125 1.44 -5.92 34.33
N ASP A 126 0.28 -6.51 34.10
CA ASP A 126 -0.68 -6.82 35.16
C ASP A 126 -0.08 -7.82 36.17
N GLN A 127 0.56 -8.89 35.69
CA GLN A 127 1.25 -9.85 36.55
C GLN A 127 2.37 -9.20 37.36
N LEU A 128 3.16 -8.33 36.74
CA LEU A 128 4.23 -7.60 37.43
C LEU A 128 3.66 -6.73 38.55
N GLU A 129 2.54 -6.05 38.31
CA GLU A 129 1.89 -5.22 39.33
C GLU A 129 1.35 -6.07 40.48
N ILE A 130 0.69 -7.20 40.20
CA ILE A 130 0.22 -8.14 41.22
C ILE A 130 1.38 -8.63 42.08
N THR A 131 2.47 -9.11 41.46
CA THR A 131 3.65 -9.59 42.18
C THR A 131 4.33 -8.50 43.00
N LYS A 132 4.35 -7.25 42.51
CA LYS A 132 4.85 -6.11 43.29
C LYS A 132 4.02 -5.86 44.53
N ARG A 133 2.69 -5.85 44.41
CA ARG A 133 1.76 -5.66 45.54
C ARG A 133 1.88 -6.80 46.56
N GLU A 134 1.99 -8.04 46.11
CA GLU A 134 2.19 -9.19 47.01
C GLU A 134 3.52 -9.12 47.76
N ASN A 135 4.62 -8.76 47.09
CA ASN A 135 5.92 -8.58 47.74
C ASN A 135 5.90 -7.46 48.78
N ALA A 136 5.24 -6.33 48.48
CA ALA A 136 5.09 -5.23 49.44
C ALA A 136 4.32 -5.70 50.69
N ARG A 137 3.19 -6.39 50.51
CA ARG A 137 2.41 -6.96 51.62
C ARG A 137 3.25 -7.92 52.49
N LEU A 138 4.03 -8.81 51.88
CA LEU A 138 4.90 -9.73 52.59
C LEU A 138 6.04 -9.03 53.36
N GLN A 139 6.54 -7.90 52.84
CA GLN A 139 7.55 -7.09 53.54
C GLN A 139 6.97 -6.38 54.75
N GLU A 140 5.76 -5.83 54.64
CA GLU A 140 5.03 -5.21 55.76
C GLU A 140 4.75 -6.22 56.88
N GLU A 141 4.28 -7.43 56.52
CA GLU A 141 4.03 -8.52 57.48
C GLU A 141 5.31 -8.93 58.24
N LYS A 142 6.46 -8.98 57.54
CA LYS A 142 7.75 -9.31 58.17
C LYS A 142 8.31 -8.15 59.01
N GLY A 143 8.09 -6.90 58.60
CA GLY A 143 8.53 -5.71 59.33
C GLY A 143 7.72 -5.40 60.58
N SER A 144 6.47 -5.86 60.66
CA SER A 144 5.59 -5.69 61.83
C SER A 144 5.94 -6.63 63.01
N CYS A 145 6.78 -7.65 62.77
CA CYS A 145 7.14 -8.68 63.75
C CYS A 145 8.56 -8.50 64.36
N SER A 146 9.20 -7.35 64.15
CA SER A 146 10.50 -6.95 64.72
C SER A 146 10.34 -5.72 65.59
#